data_AF-A0A1G8FA12-F1
#
_entry.id   AF-A0A1G8FA12-F1
#
_cell.length_a   1.000
_cell.length_b   1.000
_cell.length_c   1.000
_cell.angle_alpha   90.00
_cell.angle_beta   90.00
_cell.angle_gamma   90.00
#
_symmetry.space_group_name_H-M   'P 1'
#
loop_
_entity.id
_entity.type
_entity.pdbx_description
1 polymer ?
#
loop_
_entity_poly.entity_id
_entity_poly.type
_entity_poly.pdbx_seq_one_letter_code
_entity_poly.pdbx_strand_id
1 'polypeptide(L)'
;MKNYIQSANDYYSHFVQPKDFVEFASGYLLSEGICRIAEEEQCFWLIQIICFQPKMSGDHFFESWIFKRAEGLEYILQAKDYDSNIIFEESFPSPDFFFSEIIIWKVGNYLLLPSEYDEFVKMISDKTDRSYCLNNDNIKNN
;
A
#
# COMPACT_ATOMS: atom_id res chain seq x y z
N MET A 1 -8.88 19.69 10.38
CA MET A 1 -9.02 19.04 11.71
C MET A 1 -9.33 17.57 11.47
N LYS A 2 -8.72 16.63 12.19
CA LYS A 2 -9.02 15.20 12.02
C LYS A 2 -10.48 14.92 12.44
N ASN A 3 -11.21 14.10 11.68
CA ASN A 3 -12.58 13.67 11.97
C ASN A 3 -12.68 12.14 11.93
N TYR A 4 -13.20 11.50 12.99
CA TYR A 4 -13.17 10.04 13.14
C TYR A 4 -14.04 9.28 12.13
N ILE A 5 -14.98 9.97 11.47
CA ILE A 5 -15.82 9.36 10.41
C ILE A 5 -15.16 9.42 9.03
N GLN A 6 -14.07 10.17 8.86
CA GLN A 6 -13.41 10.34 7.56
C GLN A 6 -12.43 9.18 7.29
N SER A 7 -12.14 8.93 6.00
CA SER A 7 -11.08 8.01 5.60
C SER A 7 -9.70 8.63 5.83
N ALA A 8 -8.74 7.81 6.25
CA ALA A 8 -7.33 8.21 6.31
C ALA A 8 -6.84 8.63 4.92
N ASN A 9 -7.28 7.94 3.86
CA ASN A 9 -6.87 8.28 2.49
C ASN A 9 -7.29 9.70 2.09
N ASP A 10 -8.46 10.16 2.54
CA ASP A 10 -8.93 11.52 2.25
C ASP A 10 -8.08 12.57 2.98
N TYR A 11 -7.77 12.32 4.26
CA TYR A 11 -6.98 13.25 5.07
C TYR A 11 -5.51 13.32 4.63
N TYR A 12 -4.94 12.19 4.24
CA TYR A 12 -3.57 12.07 3.75
C TYR A 12 -3.45 12.15 2.22
N SER A 13 -4.49 12.63 1.53
CA SER A 13 -4.55 12.75 0.06
C SER A 13 -3.49 13.67 -0.56
N HIS A 14 -2.79 14.46 0.25
CA HIS A 14 -1.68 15.29 -0.19
C HIS A 14 -0.41 14.49 -0.53
N PHE A 15 -0.33 13.21 -0.12
CA PHE A 15 0.67 12.27 -0.63
C PHE A 15 0.24 11.75 -2.00
N VAL A 16 0.91 12.24 -3.05
CA VAL A 16 0.57 11.94 -4.46
C VAL A 16 1.75 11.33 -5.21
N GLN A 17 2.97 11.74 -4.88
CA GLN A 17 4.18 11.25 -5.52
C GLN A 17 5.09 10.63 -4.46
N PRO A 18 5.28 9.30 -4.46
CA PRO A 18 6.23 8.66 -3.56
C PRO A 18 7.64 9.05 -4.04
N LYS A 19 8.31 9.93 -3.28
CA LYS A 19 9.68 10.37 -3.62
C LYS A 19 10.69 9.27 -3.35
N ASP A 20 10.51 8.59 -2.23
CA ASP A 20 11.36 7.52 -1.73
C ASP A 20 10.50 6.38 -1.17
N PHE A 21 11.13 5.22 -1.07
CA PHE A 21 10.56 4.05 -0.41
C PHE A 21 11.41 3.68 0.79
N VAL A 22 10.76 3.45 1.93
CA VAL A 22 11.41 2.99 3.14
C VAL A 22 11.34 1.47 3.19
N GLU A 23 12.49 0.82 3.34
CA GLU A 23 12.54 -0.62 3.54
C GLU A 23 11.88 -0.99 4.86
N PHE A 24 10.96 -1.94 4.78
CA PHE A 24 10.27 -2.58 5.88
C PHE A 24 10.57 -4.08 5.86
N ALA A 25 10.19 -4.76 6.95
CA ALA A 25 10.52 -6.16 7.20
C ALA A 25 10.36 -7.04 5.95
N SER A 26 11.31 -7.97 5.75
CA SER A 26 11.29 -8.96 4.65
C SER A 26 11.30 -8.38 3.22
N GLY A 27 11.90 -7.21 3.02
CA GLY A 27 12.08 -6.61 1.69
C GLY A 27 10.81 -5.96 1.13
N TYR A 28 9.83 -5.69 2.00
CA TYR A 28 8.69 -4.83 1.66
C TYR A 28 9.11 -3.36 1.66
N LEU A 29 8.46 -2.55 0.84
CA LEU A 29 8.80 -1.16 0.61
C LEU A 29 7.58 -0.30 0.86
N LEU A 30 7.67 0.63 1.80
CA LEU A 30 6.58 1.53 2.15
C LEU A 30 6.79 2.88 1.46
N SER A 31 5.72 3.38 0.85
CA SER A 31 5.65 4.79 0.44
C SER A 31 5.74 5.74 1.62
N GLU A 32 6.11 6.99 1.36
CA GLU A 32 6.11 8.09 2.33
C GLU A 32 4.74 8.23 3.01
N GLY A 33 3.66 8.17 2.22
CA GLY A 33 2.29 8.24 2.75
C GLY A 33 1.99 7.12 3.74
N ILE A 34 2.30 5.86 3.40
CA ILE A 34 2.06 4.72 4.29
C ILE A 34 2.91 4.80 5.56
N CYS A 35 4.19 5.16 5.45
CA CYS A 35 5.05 5.39 6.61
C CYS A 35 4.45 6.45 7.54
N ARG A 36 4.01 7.57 6.96
CA ARG A 36 3.46 8.69 7.74
C ARG A 36 2.20 8.28 8.51
N ILE A 37 1.30 7.56 7.85
CA ILE A 37 0.08 7.10 8.51
C ILE A 37 0.40 6.08 9.61
N ALA A 38 1.30 5.13 9.35
CA ALA A 38 1.69 4.13 10.35
C ALA A 38 2.31 4.75 11.60
N GLU A 39 3.08 5.84 11.45
CA GLU A 39 3.64 6.61 12.56
C GLU A 39 2.59 7.42 13.31
N GLU A 40 1.78 8.23 12.60
CA GLU A 40 0.81 9.13 13.23
C GLU A 40 -0.39 8.42 13.86
N GLU A 41 -0.82 7.30 13.28
CA GLU A 41 -1.96 6.50 13.74
C GLU A 41 -1.53 5.24 14.49
N GLN A 42 -0.23 5.12 14.79
CA GLN A 42 0.39 4.02 15.54
C GLN A 42 0.01 2.61 15.01
N CYS A 43 -0.16 2.48 13.70
CA CYS A 43 -0.72 1.28 13.08
C CYS A 43 0.30 0.44 12.29
N PHE A 44 1.59 0.44 12.69
CA PHE A 44 2.59 -0.47 12.08
C PHE A 44 2.22 -1.95 12.18
N TRP A 45 1.44 -2.33 13.20
CA TRP A 45 0.91 -3.69 13.35
C TRP A 45 0.03 -4.09 12.15
N LEU A 46 -0.75 -3.17 11.59
CA LEU A 46 -1.58 -3.41 10.41
C LEU A 46 -0.69 -3.68 9.19
N ILE A 47 0.38 -2.91 9.04
CA ILE A 47 1.38 -3.09 7.97
C ILE A 47 2.06 -4.46 8.09
N GLN A 48 2.41 -4.89 9.30
CA GLN A 48 2.97 -6.23 9.53
C GLN A 48 1.98 -7.32 9.10
N ILE A 49 0.70 -7.22 9.46
CA ILE A 49 -0.31 -8.20 9.05
C ILE A 49 -0.36 -8.31 7.53
N ILE A 50 -0.45 -7.19 6.81
CA ILE A 50 -0.53 -7.14 5.35
C ILE A 50 0.71 -7.76 4.69
N CYS A 51 1.91 -7.42 5.17
CA CYS A 51 3.17 -7.91 4.61
C CYS A 51 3.38 -9.42 4.81
N PHE A 52 2.93 -9.97 5.94
CA PHE A 52 3.14 -11.37 6.27
C PHE A 52 1.98 -12.29 5.90
N GLN A 53 0.87 -11.76 5.36
CA GLN A 53 -0.13 -12.62 4.75
C GLN A 53 0.47 -13.36 3.54
N PRO A 54 0.21 -14.67 3.39
CA PRO A 54 0.65 -15.41 2.22
C PRO A 54 0.07 -14.76 0.96
N LYS A 55 0.78 -14.84 -0.17
CA LYS A 55 0.27 -14.29 -1.43
C LYS A 55 -1.09 -14.94 -1.74
N MET A 56 -2.16 -14.14 -1.73
CA MET A 56 -3.52 -14.65 -1.89
C MET A 56 -4.07 -14.40 -3.30
N SER A 57 -3.53 -13.41 -4.02
CA SER A 57 -3.97 -12.98 -5.36
C SER A 57 -3.48 -13.84 -6.54
N GLY A 58 -3.01 -15.07 -6.30
CA GLY A 58 -2.50 -15.96 -7.36
C GLY A 58 -1.33 -15.34 -8.13
N ASP A 59 -1.48 -15.17 -9.45
CA ASP A 59 -0.45 -14.59 -10.33
C ASP A 59 -0.44 -13.05 -10.32
N HIS A 60 -1.51 -12.41 -9.88
CA HIS A 60 -1.61 -10.95 -9.87
C HIS A 60 -0.74 -10.35 -8.75
N PHE A 61 -0.08 -9.23 -9.06
CA PHE A 61 0.76 -8.51 -8.11
C PHE A 61 -0.02 -7.49 -7.27
N PHE A 62 -1.28 -7.21 -7.62
CA PHE A 62 -2.09 -6.19 -6.98
C PHE A 62 -3.08 -6.78 -5.99
N GLU A 63 -3.10 -6.23 -4.77
CA GLU A 63 -4.08 -6.50 -3.72
C GLU A 63 -4.53 -5.16 -3.10
N SER A 64 -5.84 -4.99 -2.89
CA SER A 64 -6.42 -3.84 -2.19
C SER A 64 -6.81 -4.22 -0.78
N TRP A 65 -6.16 -3.63 0.22
CA TRP A 65 -6.38 -3.90 1.64
C TRP A 65 -7.18 -2.76 2.25
N ILE A 66 -8.36 -3.08 2.81
CA ILE A 66 -9.31 -2.13 3.37
C ILE A 66 -9.46 -2.43 4.85
N PHE A 67 -9.06 -1.51 5.71
CA PHE A 67 -9.25 -1.59 7.14
C PHE A 67 -10.33 -0.59 7.55
N LYS A 68 -11.51 -1.08 7.95
CA LYS A 68 -12.71 -0.25 8.14
C LYS A 68 -13.39 -0.50 9.46
N ARG A 69 -13.77 0.57 10.16
CA ARG A 69 -14.49 0.51 11.44
C ARG A 69 -15.87 -0.11 11.25
N ALA A 70 -16.14 -1.17 11.98
CA ALA A 70 -17.45 -1.81 12.04
C ALA A 70 -18.33 -1.13 13.11
N GLU A 71 -17.88 -1.16 14.36
CA GLU A 71 -18.57 -0.55 15.50
C GLU A 71 -17.58 -0.24 16.63
N GLY A 72 -17.71 0.92 17.28
CA GLY A 72 -16.85 1.30 18.40
C GLY A 72 -15.37 1.29 18.02
N LEU A 73 -14.60 0.34 18.58
CA LEU A 73 -13.17 0.13 18.33
C LEU A 73 -12.89 -1.11 17.47
N GLU A 74 -13.93 -1.78 16.99
CA GLU A 74 -13.82 -2.96 16.14
C GLU A 74 -13.68 -2.55 14.67
N TYR A 75 -12.74 -3.18 13.99
CA TYR A 75 -12.46 -2.98 12.58
C TYR A 75 -12.43 -4.30 11.83
N ILE A 76 -12.81 -4.26 10.57
CA ILE A 76 -12.69 -5.36 9.62
C ILE A 76 -11.55 -5.02 8.67
N LEU A 77 -10.55 -5.90 8.60
CA LEU A 77 -9.51 -5.89 7.58
C LEU A 77 -9.91 -6.84 6.47
N GLN A 78 -10.08 -6.31 5.26
CA GLN A 78 -10.45 -7.07 4.08
C GLN A 78 -9.41 -6.89 2.99
N ALA A 79 -8.92 -7.98 2.39
CA ALA A 79 -8.13 -7.91 1.16
C ALA A 79 -8.97 -8.32 -0.04
N LYS A 80 -8.80 -7.58 -1.13
CA LYS A 80 -9.40 -7.88 -2.43
C LYS A 80 -8.34 -8.08 -3.48
N ASP A 81 -8.57 -9.04 -4.38
CA ASP A 81 -7.76 -9.18 -5.59
C ASP A 81 -8.13 -8.11 -6.64
N TYR A 82 -7.50 -8.21 -7.81
CA TYR A 82 -7.75 -7.31 -8.94
C TYR A 82 -9.21 -7.36 -9.45
N ASP A 83 -9.86 -8.52 -9.35
CA ASP A 83 -11.25 -8.75 -9.76
C ASP A 83 -12.25 -8.38 -8.66
N SER A 84 -11.79 -7.75 -7.57
CA SER A 84 -12.57 -7.38 -6.39
C SER A 84 -13.14 -8.55 -5.59
N ASN A 85 -12.64 -9.77 -5.78
CA ASN A 85 -12.98 -10.90 -4.93
C ASN A 85 -12.32 -10.73 -3.56
N ILE A 86 -13.06 -11.06 -2.49
CA ILE A 86 -12.51 -11.06 -1.13
C ILE A 86 -11.63 -12.29 -0.98
N ILE A 87 -10.35 -12.08 -0.70
CA ILE A 87 -9.36 -13.14 -0.52
C ILE A 87 -8.91 -13.28 0.95
N PHE A 88 -9.15 -12.24 1.76
CA PHE A 88 -8.89 -12.23 3.20
C PHE A 88 -9.95 -11.36 3.88
N GLU A 89 -10.43 -11.79 5.05
CA GLU A 89 -11.29 -11.00 5.92
C GLU A 89 -11.11 -11.43 7.37
N GLU A 90 -10.71 -10.50 8.24
CA GLU A 90 -10.54 -10.74 9.67
C GLU A 90 -10.88 -9.49 10.47
N SER A 91 -11.32 -9.67 11.72
CA SER A 91 -11.68 -8.57 12.63
C SER A 91 -10.56 -8.28 13.63
N PHE A 92 -10.31 -7.00 13.88
CA PHE A 92 -9.30 -6.53 14.83
C PHE A 92 -9.82 -5.36 15.69
N PRO A 93 -9.56 -5.37 17.00
CA PRO A 93 -9.73 -4.17 17.81
C PRO A 93 -8.57 -3.19 17.56
N SER A 94 -8.87 -1.90 17.44
CA SER A 94 -7.84 -0.85 17.31
C SER A 94 -8.23 0.42 18.08
N PRO A 95 -7.75 0.58 19.33
CA PRO A 95 -8.04 1.79 20.11
C PRO A 95 -7.31 3.03 19.60
N ASP A 96 -6.17 2.85 18.92
CA ASP A 96 -5.26 3.94 18.57
C ASP A 96 -5.48 4.47 17.13
N PHE A 97 -6.14 3.69 16.26
CA PHE A 97 -6.42 4.12 14.89
C PHE A 97 -7.63 5.07 14.84
N PHE A 98 -7.40 6.35 14.53
CA PHE A 98 -8.42 7.38 14.69
C PHE A 98 -9.51 7.36 13.61
N PHE A 99 -9.16 7.02 12.38
CA PHE A 99 -10.03 7.14 11.20
C PHE A 99 -11.07 6.03 11.10
N SER A 100 -12.11 6.25 10.29
CA SER A 100 -13.12 5.22 10.01
C SER A 100 -12.63 4.16 9.03
N GLU A 101 -11.64 4.51 8.20
CA GLU A 101 -11.16 3.63 7.13
C GLU A 101 -9.72 3.99 6.73
N ILE A 102 -8.97 3.00 6.26
CA ILE A 102 -7.80 3.18 5.40
C ILE A 102 -7.79 2.09 4.33
N ILE A 103 -7.43 2.48 3.11
CA ILE A 103 -7.16 1.64 1.97
C ILE A 103 -5.67 1.69 1.69
N ILE A 104 -5.05 0.52 1.59
CA ILE A 104 -3.63 0.32 1.27
C ILE A 104 -3.57 -0.55 0.03
N TRP A 105 -2.85 -0.10 -0.99
CA TRP A 105 -2.59 -0.90 -2.18
C TRP A 105 -1.24 -1.59 -2.05
N LYS A 106 -1.26 -2.92 -2.15
CA LYS A 106 -0.06 -3.74 -2.18
C LYS A 106 0.21 -4.15 -3.62
N VAL A 107 1.35 -3.75 -4.15
CA VAL A 107 1.81 -4.04 -5.52
C VAL A 107 3.13 -4.78 -5.44
N GLY A 108 3.08 -6.11 -5.47
CA GLY A 108 4.23 -6.96 -5.16
C GLY A 108 4.73 -6.69 -3.74
N ASN A 109 5.94 -6.13 -3.64
CA ASN A 109 6.54 -5.76 -2.36
C ASN A 109 6.28 -4.30 -1.96
N TYR A 110 5.61 -3.50 -2.78
CA TYR A 110 5.34 -2.09 -2.52
C TYR A 110 4.00 -1.90 -1.82
N LEU A 111 3.96 -1.07 -0.77
CA LEU A 111 2.73 -0.63 -0.12
C LEU A 111 2.55 0.87 -0.32
N LEU A 112 1.39 1.24 -0.87
CA LEU A 112 1.10 2.56 -1.42
C LEU A 112 -0.25 3.06 -0.92
N LEU A 113 -0.41 4.37 -0.81
CA LEU A 113 -1.75 4.96 -0.84
C LEU A 113 -2.31 4.91 -2.27
N PRO A 114 -3.65 4.80 -2.43
CA PRO A 114 -4.28 4.89 -3.75
C PRO A 114 -3.90 6.17 -4.51
N SER A 115 -3.74 7.29 -3.81
CA SER A 115 -3.35 8.58 -4.38
C SER A 115 -1.92 8.60 -4.92
N GLU A 116 -1.06 7.66 -4.50
CA GLU A 116 0.35 7.57 -4.92
C GLU A 116 0.56 6.65 -6.12
N TYR A 117 -0.46 5.89 -6.52
CA TYR A 117 -0.31 4.80 -7.49
C TYR A 117 0.05 5.29 -8.90
N ASP A 118 -0.60 6.34 -9.40
CA ASP A 118 -0.37 6.82 -10.77
C ASP A 118 1.08 7.27 -10.98
N GLU A 119 1.66 7.97 -10.00
CA GLU A 119 3.06 8.39 -10.04
C GLU A 119 4.02 7.22 -9.83
N PHE A 120 3.67 6.26 -8.97
CA PHE A 120 4.43 5.01 -8.81
C PHE A 120 4.55 4.25 -10.14
N VAL A 121 3.44 4.08 -10.87
CA VAL A 121 3.43 3.37 -12.16
C VAL A 121 4.35 4.07 -13.16
N LYS A 122 4.27 5.40 -13.27
CA LYS A 122 5.17 6.19 -14.14
C LYS A 122 6.65 5.97 -13.78
N MET A 123 6.97 6.00 -12.48
CA MET A 123 8.34 5.78 -12.00
C MET A 123 8.88 4.40 -12.41
N ILE A 124 8.05 3.35 -12.31
CA ILE A 124 8.47 1.98 -12.66
C ILE A 124 8.57 1.83 -14.18
N SER A 125 7.65 2.40 -14.96
CA SER A 125 7.72 2.42 -16.43
C SER A 125 8.98 3.12 -16.93
N ASP A 126 9.30 4.30 -16.40
CA ASP A 126 10.50 5.06 -16.79
C ASP A 126 11.81 4.34 -16.45
N LYS A 127 11.86 3.61 -15.33
CA LYS A 127 13.01 2.77 -14.96
C LYS A 127 13.14 1.59 -15.91
N THR A 128 12.02 0.98 -16.27
CA THR A 128 11.95 -0.13 -17.22
C THR A 128 12.48 0.32 -18.58
N ASP A 129 12.00 1.45 -19.10
CA ASP A 129 12.47 2.02 -20.37
C ASP A 129 13.96 2.37 -20.34
N ARG A 130 14.46 2.98 -19.25
CA ARG A 130 15.90 3.26 -19.09
C ARG A 130 16.75 2.00 -19.05
N SER A 131 16.28 0.93 -18.40
CA SER A 131 16.98 -0.36 -18.38
C SER A 131 17.05 -1.01 -19.77
N TYR A 132 15.99 -0.89 -20.57
CA TYR A 132 15.98 -1.36 -21.96
C TYR A 132 16.93 -0.54 -22.85
N CYS A 133 16.99 0.78 -22.67
CA CYS A 133 17.94 1.62 -23.39
C CYS A 133 19.39 1.23 -23.09
N LEU A 134 19.75 1.05 -21.82
CA LEU A 134 21.11 0.67 -21.40
C LEU A 134 21.52 -0.72 -21.88
N ASN A 135 20.58 -1.66 -22.01
CA ASN A 135 20.88 -3.00 -22.50
C ASN A 135 21.09 -3.08 -24.01
N ASN A 136 20.48 -2.17 -24.78
CA ASN A 136 20.61 -2.14 -26.24
C ASN A 136 21.89 -1.47 -26.74
N ASP A 137 22.55 -0.65 -25.91
CA ASP A 137 23.85 -0.03 -26.24
C ASP A 137 25.02 -1.04 -26.17
N ASN A 138 24.82 -2.22 -25.56
CA ASN A 138 25.83 -3.28 -25.48
C ASN A 138 25.80 -4.29 -26.65
N ILE A 139 24.93 -4.11 -27.66
CA ILE A 139 24.76 -5.06 -28.78
C ILE A 139 25.50 -4.60 -30.06
N LYS A 140 26.23 -3.47 -30.04
CA LYS A 140 26.91 -2.93 -31.23
C LYS A 140 28.44 -3.07 -31.28
N ASN A 141 29.05 -3.91 -30.44
CA ASN A 141 30.47 -4.23 -30.57
C ASN A 141 30.70 -5.75 -30.44
N ASN A 142 30.59 -6.46 -31.56
CA ASN A 142 31.35 -7.69 -31.86
C ASN A 142 31.26 -7.98 -33.36
#